data_AF-A0AB32WXA5-F1
#
_entry.id   AF-A0AB32WXA5-F1
#
_cell.length_a   1.000
_cell.length_b   1.000
_cell.length_c   1.000
_cell.angle_alpha   90.00
_cell.angle_beta   90.00
_cell.angle_gamma   90.00
#
_symmetry.space_group_name_H-M   'P 1'
#
loop_
_entity.id
_entity.type
_entity.pdbx_description
1 polymer ?
#
loop_
_entity_poly.entity_id
_entity_poly.type
_entity_poly.pdbx_seq_one_letter_code
_entity_poly.pdbx_strand_id
1 'polypeptide(L)'
;MSAGENRAASAAATDTSNDESLRLAVAISLLRSKFLQRHHPPSQSDALKWKRKAKERKQAILRLRDDLKEAEDASQCDLFPQTASCKCYFFDKMGKLSPNRLGDASDRRFNDVLRRRFLRQVRLRERRKRAASSLKGRVLGAFIKPFWTLCCNDEDQAEQLKASIDFLVELCDTSSPVQESKFENWSHQAVEFILVALKNLLSTGRNLESIEGVVSSLIMRLVRLMSSPSRGDEAHHSDTNSQFYIQHLLRKLGCEPYIGQRVILSVSQRISVLAESLLFSDPFDENFPAMHDCMFVMIQLIEFLVSDYLLTWSTNEGFDNILFEEWVTSLVQARKAVEVLESRNGLYVVYIDRVTGELAKLVGQVPLLQKLNSDIFDALFR
;
A
#
# COMPACT_ATOMS: atom_id res chain seq x y z
N MET A 1 51.67 -98.83 -41.86
CA MET A 1 50.43 -99.21 -41.15
C MET A 1 50.35 -98.38 -39.86
N SER A 2 49.18 -97.78 -39.61
CA SER A 2 48.56 -97.19 -38.39
C SER A 2 49.31 -97.16 -37.05
N ALA A 3 48.98 -96.34 -36.05
CA ALA A 3 48.11 -95.15 -35.81
C ALA A 3 48.17 -94.89 -34.28
N GLY A 4 47.72 -93.73 -33.80
CA GLY A 4 47.23 -93.58 -32.42
C GLY A 4 47.33 -92.17 -31.82
N GLU A 5 46.18 -91.57 -31.49
CA GLU A 5 46.03 -90.21 -30.94
C GLU A 5 44.82 -90.16 -29.97
N ASN A 6 44.85 -89.19 -29.02
CA ASN A 6 43.75 -88.43 -28.36
C ASN A 6 43.59 -88.39 -26.82
N ARG A 7 43.00 -87.26 -26.38
CA ARG A 7 43.20 -86.45 -25.16
C ARG A 7 41.82 -86.00 -24.56
N ALA A 8 41.84 -85.61 -23.27
CA ALA A 8 41.14 -84.47 -22.61
C ALA A 8 40.04 -84.69 -21.53
N ALA A 9 40.09 -83.78 -20.53
CA ALA A 9 39.06 -83.23 -19.61
C ALA A 9 38.96 -83.73 -18.15
N SER A 10 39.21 -82.84 -17.18
CA SER A 10 38.24 -82.40 -16.14
C SER A 10 38.90 -81.48 -15.09
N ALA A 11 38.35 -80.28 -14.90
CA ALA A 11 38.72 -79.30 -13.89
C ALA A 11 37.47 -78.93 -13.07
N ALA A 12 37.36 -79.41 -11.83
CA ALA A 12 36.38 -78.96 -10.81
C ALA A 12 36.55 -79.75 -9.49
N ALA A 13 37.51 -79.40 -8.61
CA ALA A 13 37.57 -80.02 -7.27
C ALA A 13 38.38 -79.26 -6.20
N THR A 14 38.67 -77.96 -6.34
CA THR A 14 39.55 -77.23 -5.39
C THR A 14 38.89 -76.11 -4.58
N ASP A 15 37.60 -75.80 -4.80
CA ASP A 15 36.94 -74.64 -4.16
C ASP A 15 36.25 -74.91 -2.82
N THR A 16 36.08 -76.16 -2.38
CA THR A 16 35.29 -76.49 -1.17
C THR A 16 36.08 -76.44 0.14
N SER A 17 37.41 -76.67 0.10
CA SER A 17 38.28 -76.68 1.29
C SER A 17 38.59 -75.26 1.82
N ASN A 18 38.68 -74.28 0.92
CA ASN A 18 39.01 -72.90 1.29
C ASN A 18 37.84 -72.19 2.00
N ASP A 19 36.60 -72.57 1.67
CA ASP A 19 35.38 -71.98 2.22
C ASP A 19 35.14 -72.40 3.68
N GLU A 20 35.53 -73.62 4.09
CA GLU A 20 35.42 -74.05 5.49
C GLU A 20 36.41 -73.32 6.42
N SER A 21 37.64 -73.11 5.96
CA SER A 21 38.65 -72.33 6.70
C SER A 21 38.22 -70.85 6.85
N LEU A 22 37.65 -70.27 5.78
CA LEU A 22 37.08 -68.92 5.79
C LEU A 22 35.89 -68.82 6.74
N ARG A 23 34.97 -69.80 6.72
CA ARG A 23 33.82 -69.85 7.64
C ARG A 23 34.25 -69.98 9.10
N LEU A 24 35.28 -70.77 9.40
CA LEU A 24 35.84 -70.88 10.75
C LEU A 24 36.50 -69.58 11.22
N ALA A 25 37.29 -68.92 10.36
CA ALA A 25 37.90 -67.63 10.64
C ALA A 25 36.86 -66.52 10.86
N VAL A 26 35.77 -66.53 10.08
CA VAL A 26 34.62 -65.63 10.25
C VAL A 26 33.87 -65.92 11.55
N ALA A 27 33.65 -67.19 11.91
CA ALA A 27 33.01 -67.57 13.17
C ALA A 27 33.83 -67.13 14.40
N ILE A 28 35.15 -67.31 14.37
CA ILE A 28 36.06 -66.84 15.44
C ILE A 28 36.06 -65.31 15.50
N SER A 29 36.04 -64.62 14.35
CA SER A 29 35.99 -63.15 14.29
C SER A 29 34.66 -62.60 14.82
N LEU A 30 33.53 -63.26 14.53
CA LEU A 30 32.21 -62.89 15.06
C LEU A 30 32.08 -63.19 16.57
N LEU A 31 32.69 -64.26 17.07
CA LEU A 31 32.75 -64.54 18.51
C LEU A 31 33.61 -63.50 19.25
N ARG A 32 34.77 -63.12 18.68
CA ARG A 32 35.62 -62.04 19.22
C ARG A 32 34.91 -60.68 19.16
N SER A 33 34.19 -60.36 18.09
CA SER A 33 33.45 -59.09 17.98
C SER A 33 32.26 -59.03 18.94
N LYS A 34 31.54 -60.14 19.19
CA LYS A 34 30.47 -60.21 20.20
C LYS A 34 31.00 -60.10 21.63
N PHE A 35 32.21 -60.57 21.91
CA PHE A 35 32.84 -60.41 23.23
C PHE A 35 33.37 -58.99 23.46
N LEU A 36 33.90 -58.35 22.42
CA LEU A 36 34.37 -56.95 22.45
C LEU A 36 33.21 -55.92 22.42
N GLN A 37 32.10 -56.21 21.75
CA GLN A 37 30.89 -55.36 21.77
C GLN A 37 30.09 -55.45 23.09
N ARG A 38 30.30 -56.50 23.90
CA ARG A 38 29.64 -56.60 25.22
C ARG A 38 30.32 -55.80 26.34
N HIS A 39 31.48 -55.19 26.09
CA HIS A 39 32.16 -54.35 27.09
C HIS A 39 32.67 -53.03 26.52
N HIS A 40 31.76 -52.15 26.10
CA HIS A 40 31.97 -50.71 26.29
C HIS A 40 30.63 -50.03 26.64
N PRO A 41 30.28 -49.90 27.93
CA PRO A 41 29.30 -48.88 28.30
C PRO A 41 29.85 -47.52 27.82
N PRO A 42 29.01 -46.62 27.26
CA PRO A 42 29.44 -45.25 27.06
C PRO A 42 29.97 -44.77 28.41
N SER A 43 31.15 -44.15 28.42
CA SER A 43 31.73 -43.58 29.63
C SER A 43 30.60 -42.83 30.36
N GLN A 44 30.46 -42.96 31.69
CA GLN A 44 29.39 -42.27 32.41
C GLN A 44 29.38 -40.76 32.06
N SER A 45 30.55 -40.20 31.73
CA SER A 45 30.72 -38.86 31.17
C SER A 45 29.96 -38.63 29.85
N ASP A 46 30.09 -39.51 28.86
CA ASP A 46 29.39 -39.38 27.57
C ASP A 46 27.89 -39.62 27.73
N ALA A 47 27.48 -40.61 28.53
CA ALA A 47 26.07 -40.85 28.82
C ALA A 47 25.41 -39.64 29.49
N LEU A 48 26.10 -39.01 30.45
CA LEU A 48 25.65 -37.78 31.10
C LEU A 48 25.66 -36.57 30.15
N LYS A 49 26.65 -36.48 29.26
CA LYS A 49 26.74 -35.43 28.22
C LYS A 49 25.61 -35.54 27.21
N TRP A 50 25.30 -36.73 26.72
CA TRP A 50 24.16 -36.98 25.84
C TRP A 50 22.84 -36.75 26.55
N LYS A 51 22.72 -37.14 27.83
CA LYS A 51 21.54 -36.85 28.65
C LYS A 51 21.32 -35.34 28.84
N ARG A 52 22.38 -34.56 29.05
CA ARG A 52 22.31 -33.09 29.14
C ARG A 52 21.92 -32.47 27.80
N LYS A 53 22.58 -32.88 26.71
CA LYS A 53 22.28 -32.38 25.36
C LYS A 53 20.86 -32.74 24.91
N ALA A 54 20.36 -33.93 25.26
CA ALA A 54 18.99 -34.33 25.00
C ALA A 54 17.98 -33.49 25.80
N LYS A 55 18.30 -33.14 27.06
CA LYS A 55 17.47 -32.26 27.88
C LYS A 55 17.44 -30.83 27.33
N GLU A 56 18.58 -30.29 26.91
CA GLU A 56 18.68 -28.98 26.26
C GLU A 56 17.92 -28.94 24.93
N ARG A 57 18.04 -29.98 24.10
CA ARG A 57 17.29 -30.09 22.84
C ARG A 57 15.80 -30.23 23.08
N LYS A 58 15.38 -30.98 24.11
CA LYS A 58 13.97 -31.07 24.52
C LYS A 58 13.42 -29.71 24.96
N GLN A 59 14.20 -28.94 25.74
CA GLN A 59 13.82 -27.58 26.13
C GLN A 59 13.79 -26.63 24.94
N ALA A 60 14.75 -26.73 24.01
CA ALA A 60 14.76 -25.92 22.79
C ALA A 60 13.58 -26.26 21.87
N ILE A 61 13.21 -27.54 21.75
CA ILE A 61 12.02 -27.96 20.99
C ILE A 61 10.73 -27.45 21.65
N LEU A 62 10.66 -27.45 22.99
CA LEU A 62 9.51 -26.88 23.70
C LEU A 62 9.42 -25.37 23.48
N ARG A 63 10.54 -24.64 23.61
CA ARG A 63 10.60 -23.20 23.28
C ARG A 63 10.21 -22.94 21.83
N LEU A 64 10.75 -23.70 20.88
CA LEU A 64 10.40 -23.55 19.46
C LEU A 64 8.95 -23.90 19.20
N ARG A 65 8.34 -24.85 19.93
CA ARG A 65 6.91 -25.13 19.83
C ARG A 65 6.07 -24.01 20.43
N ASP A 66 6.52 -23.41 21.52
CA ASP A 66 5.85 -22.24 22.12
C ASP A 66 5.98 -21.01 21.20
N ASP A 67 7.15 -20.78 20.59
CA ASP A 67 7.38 -19.73 19.59
C ASP A 67 6.56 -19.98 18.31
N LEU A 68 6.45 -21.25 17.87
CA LEU A 68 5.66 -21.63 16.70
C LEU A 68 4.17 -21.53 17.00
N LYS A 69 3.75 -21.86 18.22
CA LYS A 69 2.39 -21.64 18.70
C LYS A 69 2.08 -20.15 18.84
N GLU A 70 3.00 -19.32 19.32
CA GLU A 70 2.84 -17.85 19.36
C GLU A 70 2.78 -17.27 17.94
N ALA A 71 3.57 -17.80 17.00
CA ALA A 71 3.51 -17.41 15.60
C ALA A 71 2.23 -17.90 14.90
N GLU A 72 1.75 -19.10 15.24
CA GLU A 72 0.49 -19.67 14.74
C GLU A 72 -0.70 -18.93 15.33
N ASP A 73 -0.74 -18.66 16.63
CA ASP A 73 -1.74 -17.82 17.31
C ASP A 73 -1.71 -16.38 16.76
N ALA A 74 -0.55 -15.87 16.35
CA ALA A 74 -0.42 -14.57 15.64
C ALA A 74 -0.87 -14.62 14.16
N SER A 75 -1.03 -15.81 13.59
CA SER A 75 -1.53 -16.04 12.23
C SER A 75 -2.99 -16.50 12.17
N GLN A 76 -3.49 -17.13 13.25
CA GLN A 76 -4.87 -17.55 13.49
C GLN A 76 -5.68 -16.51 14.27
N CYS A 77 -5.03 -15.57 14.95
CA CYS A 77 -5.60 -14.24 15.04
C CYS A 77 -5.69 -13.76 13.59
N ASP A 78 -6.86 -13.92 12.98
CA ASP A 78 -7.26 -13.08 11.87
C ASP A 78 -6.78 -11.67 12.24
N LEU A 79 -5.75 -11.19 11.53
CA LEU A 79 -5.19 -9.84 11.68
C LEU A 79 -6.21 -8.77 11.30
N PHE A 80 -7.46 -9.18 11.10
CA PHE A 80 -8.62 -8.39 10.94
C PHE A 80 -9.38 -8.47 12.27
N PRO A 81 -9.69 -7.35 12.95
CA PRO A 81 -10.99 -7.33 13.60
C PRO A 81 -11.98 -7.81 12.53
N GLN A 82 -12.81 -8.83 12.82
CA GLN A 82 -13.94 -9.26 11.98
C GLN A 82 -14.35 -8.07 11.13
N THR A 83 -14.00 -8.12 9.83
CA THR A 83 -14.00 -6.98 8.91
C THR A 83 -14.93 -5.90 9.45
N ALA A 84 -14.38 -4.89 10.11
CA ALA A 84 -15.11 -3.65 10.22
C ALA A 84 -15.15 -3.20 8.78
N SER A 85 -16.18 -3.66 8.04
CA SER A 85 -16.57 -3.07 6.78
C SER A 85 -16.49 -1.59 7.06
N CYS A 86 -15.69 -0.87 6.30
CA CYS A 86 -15.62 0.55 6.52
C CYS A 86 -17.06 1.05 6.41
N LYS A 87 -17.66 1.50 7.52
CA LYS A 87 -18.97 2.17 7.50
C LYS A 87 -18.78 3.59 6.98
N CYS A 88 -18.01 3.74 5.91
CA CYS A 88 -17.97 4.96 5.14
C CYS A 88 -19.25 5.00 4.33
N TYR A 89 -20.17 5.85 4.77
CA TYR A 89 -21.42 6.15 4.07
C TYR A 89 -21.22 6.49 2.57
N PHE A 90 -19.99 6.88 2.21
CA PHE A 90 -19.60 7.23 0.85
C PHE A 90 -19.47 6.03 -0.09
N PHE A 91 -18.73 4.97 0.29
CA PHE A 91 -18.61 3.79 -0.56
C PHE A 91 -19.84 2.89 -0.44
N ASP A 92 -20.51 2.91 0.71
CA ASP A 92 -21.73 2.17 1.00
C ASP A 92 -22.95 2.88 0.38
N LYS A 93 -22.99 3.01 -0.97
CA LYS A 93 -24.14 3.37 -1.87
C LYS A 93 -23.74 3.97 -3.24
N MET A 94 -22.51 3.82 -3.73
CA MET A 94 -22.14 4.28 -5.08
C MET A 94 -22.74 3.37 -6.18
N GLY A 95 -24.04 3.52 -6.44
CA GLY A 95 -24.72 2.93 -7.59
C GLY A 95 -24.89 1.41 -7.56
N LYS A 96 -25.85 0.90 -6.77
CA LYS A 96 -26.29 -0.51 -6.87
C LYS A 96 -26.92 -0.74 -8.25
N LEU A 97 -26.17 -1.35 -9.17
CA LEU A 97 -26.74 -2.13 -10.26
C LEU A 97 -26.55 -3.62 -9.96
N SER A 98 -27.60 -4.36 -10.27
CA SER A 98 -27.89 -5.76 -9.90
C SER A 98 -26.71 -6.74 -9.94
N PRO A 99 -26.68 -7.75 -9.06
CA PRO A 99 -25.68 -8.81 -9.13
C PRO A 99 -26.01 -9.72 -10.31
N ASN A 100 -25.34 -9.56 -11.44
CA ASN A 100 -25.38 -10.54 -12.52
C ASN A 100 -24.11 -10.49 -13.35
N ARG A 101 -23.12 -11.31 -12.97
CA ARG A 101 -22.71 -12.52 -13.71
C ARG A 101 -21.35 -12.96 -13.19
N LEU A 102 -21.30 -14.23 -12.80
CA LEU A 102 -20.08 -14.97 -12.50
C LEU A 102 -19.26 -15.04 -13.80
N GLY A 103 -18.26 -14.18 -13.92
CA GLY A 103 -17.34 -14.11 -15.06
C GLY A 103 -15.93 -14.40 -14.59
N ASP A 104 -15.28 -15.32 -15.30
CA ASP A 104 -13.99 -15.94 -15.00
C ASP A 104 -12.91 -14.94 -14.55
N ALA A 105 -12.30 -15.24 -13.41
CA ALA A 105 -11.31 -14.39 -12.75
C ALA A 105 -9.98 -14.45 -13.52
N SER A 106 -9.87 -13.62 -14.57
CA SER A 106 -8.54 -13.29 -15.08
C SER A 106 -7.82 -12.43 -14.04
N ASP A 107 -6.78 -13.05 -13.46
CA ASP A 107 -5.91 -12.53 -12.43
C ASP A 107 -5.11 -11.33 -12.99
N ARG A 108 -5.71 -10.12 -12.92
CA ARG A 108 -4.94 -8.87 -12.96
C ARG A 108 -4.04 -8.90 -11.72
N ARG A 109 -2.82 -9.41 -11.91
CA ARG A 109 -1.81 -9.58 -10.84
C ARG A 109 -1.52 -8.24 -10.16
N PHE A 110 -2.26 -7.97 -9.10
CA PHE A 110 -1.88 -6.98 -8.10
C PHE A 110 -0.46 -7.31 -7.62
N ASN A 111 0.43 -6.32 -7.56
CA ASN A 111 1.83 -6.57 -7.24
C ASN A 111 1.97 -7.00 -5.78
N ASP A 112 2.10 -8.32 -5.60
CA ASP A 112 2.30 -8.94 -4.31
C ASP A 112 3.52 -8.38 -3.57
N VAL A 113 4.48 -7.75 -4.25
CA VAL A 113 5.62 -7.09 -3.59
C VAL A 113 5.17 -5.81 -2.88
N LEU A 114 4.44 -4.92 -3.56
CA LEU A 114 3.95 -3.67 -2.97
C LEU A 114 2.92 -3.96 -1.87
N ARG A 115 2.04 -4.93 -2.10
CA ARG A 115 1.14 -5.45 -1.06
C ARG A 115 1.89 -5.95 0.17
N ARG A 116 2.88 -6.83 -0.01
CA ARG A 116 3.66 -7.38 1.12
C ARG A 116 4.46 -6.29 1.82
N ARG A 117 5.02 -5.32 1.09
CA ARG A 117 5.74 -4.18 1.67
C ARG A 117 4.80 -3.34 2.52
N PHE A 118 3.63 -2.96 2.00
CA PHE A 118 2.62 -2.22 2.75
C PHE A 118 2.15 -2.99 3.99
N LEU A 119 1.77 -4.26 3.86
CA LEU A 119 1.32 -5.08 4.99
C LEU A 119 2.41 -5.26 6.05
N ARG A 120 3.69 -5.32 5.67
CA ARG A 120 4.79 -5.31 6.64
C ARG A 120 4.81 -4.01 7.44
N GLN A 121 4.62 -2.87 6.78
CA GLN A 121 4.52 -1.57 7.47
C GLN A 121 3.30 -1.52 8.40
N VAL A 122 2.15 -2.03 7.96
CA VAL A 122 0.94 -2.11 8.79
C VAL A 122 1.18 -2.95 10.05
N ARG A 123 1.74 -4.15 9.90
CA ARG A 123 2.04 -5.05 11.02
C ARG A 123 3.07 -4.45 11.98
N LEU A 124 4.14 -3.84 11.46
CA LEU A 124 5.12 -3.15 12.30
C LEU A 124 4.45 -2.03 13.10
N ARG A 125 3.50 -1.32 12.46
CA ARG A 125 2.74 -0.27 13.13
C ARG A 125 1.84 -0.77 14.24
N GLU A 126 1.11 -1.84 14.00
CA GLU A 126 0.28 -2.44 15.04
C GLU A 126 1.08 -3.02 16.19
N ARG A 127 2.18 -3.73 15.91
CA ARG A 127 3.06 -4.31 16.95
C ARG A 127 3.58 -3.24 17.91
N ARG A 128 4.07 -2.12 17.37
CA ARG A 128 4.56 -0.99 18.16
C ARG A 128 3.42 -0.25 18.90
N LYS A 129 2.21 -0.16 18.33
CA LYS A 129 1.02 0.36 19.05
C LYS A 129 0.67 -0.52 20.27
N ARG A 130 0.69 -1.85 20.12
CA ARG A 130 0.43 -2.81 21.21
C ARG A 130 1.51 -2.73 22.30
N ALA A 131 2.78 -2.58 21.92
CA ALA A 131 3.88 -2.35 22.86
C ALA A 131 3.76 -1.00 23.61
N ALA A 132 3.29 0.06 22.95
CA ALA A 132 3.03 1.34 23.60
C ALA A 132 1.84 1.26 24.59
N SER A 133 0.84 0.43 24.31
CA SER A 133 -0.27 0.20 25.25
C SER A 133 0.11 -0.66 26.45
N SER A 134 1.04 -1.60 26.31
CA SER A 134 1.51 -2.42 27.46
C SER A 134 2.43 -1.65 28.41
N LEU A 135 3.10 -0.59 27.94
CA LEU A 135 3.91 0.31 28.78
C LEU A 135 3.13 1.50 29.39
N LYS A 136 1.85 1.70 29.05
CA LYS A 136 1.01 2.79 29.60
C LYS A 136 0.77 2.70 31.12
N GLY A 137 1.23 1.65 31.78
CA GLY A 137 1.11 1.48 33.23
C GLY A 137 2.21 2.10 34.10
N ARG A 138 3.25 2.76 33.57
CA ARG A 138 4.40 3.18 34.42
C ARG A 138 4.99 4.59 34.28
N VAL A 139 4.52 5.49 33.42
CA VAL A 139 5.10 6.85 33.39
C VAL A 139 4.01 7.91 33.27
N LEU A 140 3.73 8.56 34.40
CA LEU A 140 2.91 9.76 34.50
C LEU A 140 3.83 10.99 34.41
N GLY A 141 3.49 11.94 33.53
CA GLY A 141 3.90 13.35 33.66
C GLY A 141 5.17 13.78 32.91
N ALA A 142 5.04 14.12 31.63
CA ALA A 142 5.66 15.28 30.94
C ALA A 142 5.60 15.07 29.42
N PHE A 143 4.96 16.01 28.69
CA PHE A 143 4.97 16.18 27.22
C PHE A 143 4.97 14.89 26.38
N ILE A 144 3.78 14.34 26.15
CA ILE A 144 3.60 13.12 25.36
C ILE A 144 3.80 13.43 23.86
N LYS A 145 5.05 13.44 23.40
CA LYS A 145 5.33 12.89 22.06
C LYS A 145 5.05 11.38 22.17
N PRO A 146 4.23 10.78 21.29
CA PRO A 146 4.05 9.34 21.29
C PRO A 146 5.42 8.66 21.24
N PHE A 147 5.69 7.68 22.11
CA PHE A 147 6.94 6.91 22.14
C PHE A 147 7.38 6.41 20.74
N TRP A 148 6.41 6.19 19.83
CA TRP A 148 6.63 5.91 18.41
C TRP A 148 7.50 6.95 17.69
N THR A 149 7.27 8.24 17.92
CA THR A 149 7.99 9.36 17.28
C THR A 149 9.47 9.36 17.67
N LEU A 150 9.84 8.71 18.77
CA LEU A 150 11.23 8.57 19.21
C LEU A 150 11.95 7.35 18.61
N CYS A 151 11.21 6.40 18.01
CA CYS A 151 11.75 5.09 17.59
C CYS A 151 11.81 4.87 16.07
N CYS A 152 11.44 5.85 15.26
CA CYS A 152 11.57 5.75 13.80
C CYS A 152 12.60 6.77 13.34
N ASN A 153 13.61 6.32 12.59
CA ASN A 153 14.49 7.26 11.89
C ASN A 153 13.68 7.98 10.80
N ASP A 154 14.06 9.22 10.47
CA ASP A 154 13.40 10.02 9.42
C ASP A 154 13.39 9.27 8.07
N GLU A 155 14.47 8.54 7.78
CA GLU A 155 14.61 7.67 6.59
C GLU A 155 13.55 6.57 6.53
N ASP A 156 13.25 5.92 7.67
CA ASP A 156 12.22 4.88 7.74
C ASP A 156 10.82 5.47 7.48
N GLN A 157 10.57 6.70 7.92
CA GLN A 157 9.30 7.41 7.68
C GLN A 157 9.15 7.84 6.22
N ALA A 158 10.23 8.32 5.59
CA ALA A 158 10.23 8.69 4.17
C ALA A 158 10.01 7.47 3.26
N GLU A 159 10.66 6.34 3.56
CA GLU A 159 10.41 5.09 2.85
C GLU A 159 8.98 4.57 3.09
N GLN A 160 8.46 4.70 4.31
CA GLN A 160 7.09 4.32 4.65
C GLN A 160 6.08 5.17 3.87
N LEU A 161 6.32 6.48 3.76
CA LEU A 161 5.49 7.40 2.97
C LEU A 161 5.48 6.97 1.50
N LYS A 162 6.65 6.80 0.89
CA LYS A 162 6.78 6.38 -0.51
C LYS A 162 6.13 5.02 -0.77
N ALA A 163 6.35 4.03 0.09
CA ALA A 163 5.76 2.70 -0.05
C ALA A 163 4.22 2.72 0.06
N SER A 164 3.68 3.57 0.94
CA SER A 164 2.22 3.72 1.10
C SER A 164 1.59 4.42 -0.11
N ILE A 165 2.28 5.41 -0.68
CA ILE A 165 1.89 6.09 -1.92
C ILE A 165 1.91 5.14 -3.11
N ASP A 166 3.00 4.40 -3.29
CA ASP A 166 3.12 3.44 -4.40
C ASP A 166 2.04 2.36 -4.31
N PHE A 167 1.76 1.86 -3.10
CA PHE A 167 0.67 0.92 -2.88
C PHE A 167 -0.71 1.53 -3.17
N LEU A 168 -0.98 2.76 -2.74
CA LEU A 168 -2.27 3.41 -2.97
C LEU A 168 -2.52 3.64 -4.46
N VAL A 169 -1.53 4.14 -5.19
CA VAL A 169 -1.71 4.39 -6.62
C VAL A 169 -1.86 3.10 -7.39
N GLU A 170 -1.08 2.06 -7.08
CA GLU A 170 -1.25 0.77 -7.73
C GLU A 170 -2.63 0.16 -7.42
N LEU A 171 -3.10 0.30 -6.19
CA LEU A 171 -4.45 -0.12 -5.80
C LEU A 171 -5.52 0.57 -6.66
N CYS A 172 -5.31 1.84 -7.02
CA CYS A 172 -6.18 2.60 -7.92
C CYS A 172 -6.06 2.13 -9.39
N ASP A 173 -4.86 1.77 -9.85
CA ASP A 173 -4.62 1.29 -11.22
C ASP A 173 -5.23 -0.11 -11.47
N THR A 174 -5.32 -0.93 -10.43
CA THR A 174 -5.63 -2.37 -10.53
C THR A 174 -7.02 -2.74 -10.03
N SER A 175 -7.75 -1.82 -9.41
CA SER A 175 -9.05 -2.12 -8.78
C SER A 175 -10.10 -2.54 -9.81
N SER A 176 -10.48 -3.81 -9.75
CA SER A 176 -11.66 -4.37 -10.43
C SER A 176 -12.90 -4.27 -9.51
N PRO A 177 -14.12 -4.08 -10.06
CA PRO A 177 -15.37 -3.96 -9.28
C PRO A 177 -15.73 -5.20 -8.44
N VAL A 178 -14.99 -6.30 -8.55
CA VAL A 178 -15.28 -7.55 -7.81
C VAL A 178 -14.72 -7.54 -6.36
N GLN A 179 -13.91 -6.55 -5.96
CA GLN A 179 -13.28 -6.49 -4.63
C GLN A 179 -13.46 -5.15 -3.87
N GLU A 180 -14.59 -4.47 -4.05
CA GLU A 180 -14.89 -3.15 -3.48
C GLU A 180 -14.62 -3.05 -1.97
N SER A 181 -15.09 -4.01 -1.16
CA SER A 181 -14.88 -3.98 0.30
C SER A 181 -13.42 -4.15 0.74
N LYS A 182 -12.57 -4.76 -0.09
CA LYS A 182 -11.12 -4.85 0.17
C LYS A 182 -10.43 -3.55 -0.24
N PHE A 183 -10.85 -2.98 -1.37
CA PHE A 183 -10.34 -1.70 -1.87
C PHE A 183 -10.58 -0.55 -0.88
N GLU A 184 -11.81 -0.44 -0.35
CA GLU A 184 -12.17 0.56 0.66
C GLU A 184 -11.28 0.51 1.89
N ASN A 185 -11.11 -0.69 2.45
CA ASN A 185 -10.32 -0.89 3.66
C ASN A 185 -8.84 -0.60 3.42
N TRP A 186 -8.28 -1.07 2.31
CA TRP A 186 -6.87 -0.87 1.99
C TRP A 186 -6.56 0.58 1.63
N SER A 187 -7.45 1.25 0.88
CA SER A 187 -7.28 2.64 0.50
C SER A 187 -7.37 3.57 1.72
N HIS A 188 -8.31 3.36 2.64
CA HIS A 188 -8.36 4.11 3.89
C HIS A 188 -7.13 3.89 4.76
N GLN A 189 -6.68 2.64 4.90
CA GLN A 189 -5.45 2.36 5.63
C GLN A 189 -4.25 3.04 4.99
N ALA A 190 -4.13 3.01 3.66
CA ALA A 190 -3.03 3.66 2.96
C ALA A 190 -3.05 5.18 3.18
N VAL A 191 -4.21 5.83 3.04
CA VAL A 191 -4.39 7.26 3.31
C VAL A 191 -4.00 7.60 4.75
N GLU A 192 -4.48 6.85 5.74
CA GLU A 192 -4.11 7.04 7.16
C GLU A 192 -2.61 6.88 7.43
N PHE A 193 -1.93 6.00 6.70
CA PHE A 193 -0.48 5.84 6.80
C PHE A 193 0.26 7.01 6.17
N ILE A 194 -0.20 7.48 5.00
CA ILE A 194 0.35 8.66 4.30
C ILE A 194 0.25 9.89 5.21
N LEU A 195 -0.94 10.20 5.73
CA LEU A 195 -1.17 11.37 6.57
C LEU A 195 -0.31 11.36 7.83
N VAL A 196 -0.19 10.20 8.49
CA VAL A 196 0.60 10.08 9.71
C VAL A 196 2.11 10.17 9.43
N ALA A 197 2.59 9.53 8.37
CA ALA A 197 4.00 9.63 7.98
C ALA A 197 4.37 11.06 7.60
N LEU A 198 3.50 11.73 6.81
CA LEU A 198 3.69 13.12 6.41
C LEU A 198 3.73 14.05 7.61
N LYS A 199 2.77 13.95 8.53
CA LYS A 199 2.73 14.78 9.75
C LYS A 199 4.00 14.63 10.59
N ASN A 200 4.51 13.40 10.74
CA ASN A 200 5.76 13.16 11.45
C ASN A 200 6.94 13.82 10.75
N LEU A 201 7.07 13.63 9.43
CA LEU A 201 8.16 14.19 8.65
C LEU A 201 8.15 15.73 8.62
N LEU A 202 6.98 16.35 8.45
CA LEU A 202 6.81 17.80 8.51
C LEU A 202 7.18 18.35 9.89
N SER A 203 6.84 17.63 10.97
CA SER A 203 7.22 18.02 12.32
C SER A 203 8.73 17.95 12.60
N THR A 204 9.46 17.11 11.86
CA THR A 204 10.93 17.03 11.94
C THR A 204 11.62 18.12 11.10
N GLY A 205 10.96 18.65 10.08
CA GLY A 205 11.44 19.76 9.24
C GLY A 205 12.64 19.44 8.35
N ARG A 206 13.04 18.17 8.24
CA ARG A 206 14.15 17.71 7.39
C ARG A 206 13.61 17.12 6.10
N ASN A 207 14.40 17.20 5.02
CA ASN A 207 14.09 16.60 3.70
C ASN A 207 12.78 17.12 3.06
N LEU A 208 12.42 18.38 3.30
CA LEU A 208 11.17 19.00 2.79
C LEU A 208 11.04 18.91 1.26
N GLU A 209 12.12 19.17 0.51
CA GLU A 209 12.13 19.05 -0.96
C GLU A 209 11.81 17.63 -1.44
N SER A 210 12.36 16.62 -0.77
CA SER A 210 12.10 15.21 -1.09
C SER A 210 10.65 14.83 -0.77
N ILE A 211 10.13 15.30 0.37
CA ILE A 211 8.73 15.09 0.78
C ILE A 211 7.79 15.75 -0.23
N GLU A 212 8.08 16.98 -0.63
CA GLU A 212 7.33 17.69 -1.65
C GLU A 212 7.34 16.96 -2.98
N GLY A 213 8.49 16.47 -3.45
CA GLY A 213 8.56 15.68 -4.69
C GLY A 213 7.73 14.40 -4.63
N VAL A 214 7.74 13.71 -3.48
CA VAL A 214 6.95 12.48 -3.26
C VAL A 214 5.45 12.78 -3.24
N VAL A 215 5.02 13.84 -2.53
CA VAL A 215 3.61 14.25 -2.47
C VAL A 215 3.11 14.77 -3.82
N SER A 216 3.92 15.58 -4.52
CA SER A 216 3.58 16.08 -5.85
C SER A 216 3.42 14.95 -6.86
N SER A 217 4.28 13.91 -6.77
CA SER A 217 4.14 12.69 -7.57
C SER A 217 2.84 11.93 -7.28
N LEU A 218 2.45 11.79 -6.00
CA LEU A 218 1.16 11.21 -5.62
C LEU A 218 0.00 11.99 -6.25
N ILE A 219 -0.03 13.31 -6.07
CA ILE A 219 -1.10 14.18 -6.57
C ILE A 219 -1.17 14.08 -8.09
N MET A 220 -0.05 14.22 -8.79
CA MET A 220 0.01 14.11 -10.25
C MET A 220 -0.54 12.77 -10.74
N ARG A 221 -0.17 11.65 -10.10
CA ARG A 221 -0.64 10.31 -10.49
C ARG A 221 -2.13 10.15 -10.25
N LEU A 222 -2.65 10.57 -9.09
CA LEU A 222 -4.09 10.49 -8.78
C LEU A 222 -4.92 11.43 -9.67
N VAL A 223 -4.49 12.68 -9.88
CA VAL A 223 -5.16 13.61 -10.78
C VAL A 223 -5.17 13.07 -12.21
N ARG A 224 -4.08 12.45 -12.66
CA ARG A 224 -4.05 11.77 -13.97
C ARG A 224 -5.07 10.64 -14.04
N LEU A 225 -5.15 9.77 -13.03
CA LEU A 225 -6.13 8.67 -13.01
C LEU A 225 -7.58 9.15 -12.97
N MET A 226 -7.85 10.22 -12.23
CA MET A 226 -9.15 10.89 -12.26
C MET A 226 -9.47 11.50 -13.63
N SER A 227 -8.43 11.89 -14.39
CA SER A 227 -8.57 12.59 -15.67
C SER A 227 -8.41 11.73 -16.92
N SER A 228 -8.12 10.44 -16.77
CA SER A 228 -7.97 9.52 -17.88
C SER A 228 -9.24 8.69 -18.03
N PRO A 229 -9.85 8.62 -19.23
CA PRO A 229 -10.78 7.55 -19.51
C PRO A 229 -10.03 6.23 -19.30
N SER A 230 -10.55 5.40 -18.40
CA SER A 230 -10.06 4.05 -18.17
C SER A 230 -9.96 3.34 -19.52
N ARG A 231 -8.74 2.96 -19.91
CA ARG A 231 -8.49 2.21 -21.14
C ARG A 231 -8.80 0.75 -20.86
N GLY A 232 -10.08 0.42 -20.85
CA GLY A 232 -10.58 -0.95 -20.83
C GLY A 232 -11.06 -1.33 -22.22
N ASP A 233 -10.38 -2.29 -22.83
CA ASP A 233 -10.83 -2.96 -24.05
C ASP A 233 -12.33 -3.34 -23.94
N GLU A 234 -13.00 -3.18 -25.08
CA GLU A 234 -14.35 -3.65 -25.43
C GLU A 234 -15.09 -4.46 -24.35
N ALA A 235 -16.20 -3.87 -23.88
CA ALA A 235 -17.23 -4.40 -23.00
C ALA A 235 -17.07 -4.12 -21.49
N HIS A 236 -17.92 -3.20 -21.03
CA HIS A 236 -18.68 -3.19 -19.75
C HIS A 236 -18.61 -1.85 -19.00
N HIS A 237 -19.79 -1.23 -18.87
CA HIS A 237 -20.12 0.05 -18.23
C HIS A 237 -19.76 0.16 -16.74
N SER A 238 -18.48 0.07 -16.35
CA SER A 238 -18.06 0.24 -14.95
C SER A 238 -17.09 1.40 -14.69
N ASP A 239 -16.69 2.14 -15.72
CA ASP A 239 -15.60 3.14 -15.61
C ASP A 239 -15.96 4.40 -14.79
N THR A 240 -17.24 4.77 -14.74
CA THR A 240 -17.71 5.97 -14.03
C THR A 240 -17.43 5.92 -12.52
N ASN A 241 -17.43 4.74 -11.90
CA ASN A 241 -17.19 4.61 -10.46
C ASN A 241 -15.73 4.89 -10.07
N SER A 242 -14.78 4.64 -10.96
CA SER A 242 -13.35 4.78 -10.69
C SER A 242 -12.95 6.24 -10.40
N GLN A 243 -13.40 7.19 -11.22
CA GLN A 243 -13.08 8.61 -11.07
C GLN A 243 -13.58 9.17 -9.73
N PHE A 244 -14.79 8.78 -9.30
CA PHE A 244 -15.31 9.20 -7.99
C PHE A 244 -14.55 8.60 -6.82
N TYR A 245 -14.04 7.37 -6.94
CA TYR A 245 -13.15 6.81 -5.91
C TYR A 245 -11.85 7.60 -5.80
N ILE A 246 -11.24 7.97 -6.92
CA ILE A 246 -10.02 8.80 -6.91
C ILE A 246 -10.30 10.20 -6.37
N GLN A 247 -11.40 10.82 -6.79
CA GLN A 247 -11.85 12.12 -6.28
C GLN A 247 -11.99 12.09 -4.76
N HIS A 248 -12.60 11.04 -4.21
CA HIS A 248 -12.76 10.87 -2.78
C HIS A 248 -11.44 10.65 -2.05
N LEU A 249 -10.51 9.88 -2.64
CA LEU A 249 -9.16 9.72 -2.08
C LEU A 249 -8.42 11.06 -2.02
N LEU A 250 -8.51 11.86 -3.08
CA LEU A 250 -7.96 13.21 -3.11
C LEU A 250 -8.62 14.11 -2.06
N ARG A 251 -9.96 14.05 -1.89
CA ARG A 251 -10.68 14.78 -0.83
C ARG A 251 -10.23 14.35 0.56
N LYS A 252 -10.03 13.05 0.80
CA LYS A 252 -9.56 12.52 2.09
C LYS A 252 -8.11 12.92 2.38
N LEU A 253 -7.22 12.79 1.40
CA LEU A 253 -5.84 13.24 1.54
C LEU A 253 -5.78 14.75 1.77
N GLY A 254 -6.67 15.50 1.12
CA GLY A 254 -6.79 16.94 1.25
C GLY A 254 -7.21 17.44 2.63
N CYS A 255 -7.67 16.58 3.56
CA CYS A 255 -7.96 17.04 4.91
C CYS A 255 -6.73 17.68 5.61
N GLU A 256 -5.52 17.25 5.24
CA GLU A 256 -4.27 17.85 5.68
C GLU A 256 -3.90 19.04 4.78
N PRO A 257 -3.72 20.27 5.33
CA PRO A 257 -3.50 21.49 4.53
C PRO A 257 -2.37 21.37 3.51
N TYR A 258 -1.26 20.74 3.89
CA TYR A 258 -0.08 20.58 3.04
C TYR A 258 -0.38 19.84 1.73
N ILE A 259 -1.24 18.81 1.78
CA ILE A 259 -1.68 18.07 0.60
C ILE A 259 -2.83 18.81 -0.07
N GLY A 260 -3.81 19.27 0.72
CA GLY A 260 -5.03 19.91 0.23
C GLY A 260 -4.77 21.11 -0.68
N GLN A 261 -3.89 22.03 -0.27
CA GLN A 261 -3.52 23.20 -1.08
C GLN A 261 -2.84 22.81 -2.40
N ARG A 262 -1.99 21.76 -2.39
CA ARG A 262 -1.35 21.25 -3.61
C ARG A 262 -2.33 20.55 -4.55
N VAL A 263 -3.33 19.85 -3.98
CA VAL A 263 -4.40 19.20 -4.77
C VAL A 263 -5.24 20.26 -5.47
N ILE A 264 -5.75 21.29 -4.78
CA ILE A 264 -6.59 22.32 -5.41
C ILE A 264 -5.82 23.11 -6.48
N LEU A 265 -4.53 23.39 -6.26
CA LEU A 265 -3.67 24.02 -7.25
C LEU A 265 -3.54 23.14 -8.51
N SER A 266 -3.15 21.88 -8.32
CA SER A 266 -2.94 20.92 -9.42
C SER A 266 -4.22 20.66 -10.22
N VAL A 267 -5.37 20.54 -9.54
CA VAL A 267 -6.67 20.35 -10.19
C VAL A 267 -7.10 21.59 -10.96
N SER A 268 -6.88 22.80 -10.42
CA SER A 268 -7.18 24.05 -11.13
C SER A 268 -6.35 24.18 -12.42
N GLN A 269 -5.06 23.89 -12.35
CA GLN A 269 -4.19 23.86 -13.53
C GLN A 269 -4.67 22.82 -14.56
N ARG A 270 -5.08 21.64 -14.10
CA ARG A 270 -5.59 20.57 -14.96
C ARG A 270 -6.90 20.95 -15.65
N ILE A 271 -7.80 21.68 -14.97
CA ILE A 271 -9.03 22.24 -15.55
C ILE A 271 -8.68 23.14 -16.73
N SER A 272 -7.73 24.08 -16.57
CA SER A 272 -7.31 24.97 -17.65
C SER A 272 -6.83 24.19 -18.88
N VAL A 273 -5.95 23.20 -18.67
CA VAL A 273 -5.43 22.34 -19.76
C VAL A 273 -6.54 21.51 -20.41
N LEU A 274 -7.47 20.98 -19.62
CA LEU A 274 -8.59 20.20 -20.15
C LEU A 274 -9.57 21.08 -20.92
N ALA A 275 -9.75 22.32 -20.49
CA ALA A 275 -10.62 23.28 -21.17
C ALA A 275 -10.07 23.62 -22.56
N GLU A 276 -8.76 23.86 -22.68
CA GLU A 276 -8.09 24.02 -23.98
C GLU A 276 -8.25 22.77 -24.85
N SER A 277 -8.04 21.58 -24.29
CA SER A 277 -8.24 20.32 -25.02
C SER A 277 -9.68 20.22 -25.56
N LEU A 278 -10.68 20.48 -24.71
CA LEU A 278 -12.10 20.45 -25.09
C LEU A 278 -12.44 21.48 -26.17
N LEU A 279 -11.81 22.65 -26.16
CA LEU A 279 -12.04 23.70 -27.15
C LEU A 279 -11.71 23.24 -28.58
N PHE A 280 -10.69 22.39 -28.73
CA PHE A 280 -10.23 21.89 -30.02
C PHE A 280 -10.66 20.45 -30.31
N SER A 281 -11.31 19.77 -29.37
CA SER A 281 -11.77 18.39 -29.55
C SER A 281 -13.01 18.31 -30.44
N ASP A 282 -13.10 17.25 -31.24
CA ASP A 282 -14.30 16.89 -31.99
C ASP A 282 -15.38 16.41 -31.00
N PRO A 283 -16.59 17.02 -30.97
CA PRO A 283 -17.68 16.55 -30.11
C PRO A 283 -18.15 15.11 -30.41
N PHE A 284 -17.77 14.55 -31.56
CA PHE A 284 -18.05 13.16 -31.94
C PHE A 284 -16.87 12.20 -31.67
N ASP A 285 -15.77 12.67 -31.08
CA ASP A 285 -14.69 11.80 -30.64
C ASP A 285 -15.13 10.94 -29.45
N GLU A 286 -14.74 9.67 -29.44
CA GLU A 286 -15.09 8.71 -28.38
C GLU A 286 -14.62 9.15 -26.99
N ASN A 287 -13.55 9.96 -26.90
CA ASN A 287 -13.04 10.47 -25.62
C ASN A 287 -13.75 11.75 -25.16
N PHE A 288 -14.55 12.38 -26.02
CA PHE A 288 -15.21 13.65 -25.71
C PHE A 288 -16.10 13.57 -24.46
N PRO A 289 -17.00 12.57 -24.31
CA PRO A 289 -17.81 12.43 -23.09
C PRO A 289 -16.95 12.26 -21.83
N ALA A 290 -15.87 11.49 -21.91
CA ALA A 290 -14.98 11.26 -20.77
C ALA A 290 -14.23 12.53 -20.32
N MET A 291 -13.87 13.40 -21.27
CA MET A 291 -13.31 14.72 -20.95
C MET A 291 -14.33 15.61 -20.24
N HIS A 292 -15.61 15.54 -20.64
CA HIS A 292 -16.69 16.26 -19.96
C HIS A 292 -16.89 15.78 -18.52
N ASP A 293 -16.98 14.47 -18.31
CA ASP A 293 -17.13 13.87 -16.98
C ASP A 293 -15.97 14.27 -16.05
N CYS A 294 -14.74 14.18 -16.57
CA CYS A 294 -13.54 14.60 -15.85
C CYS A 294 -13.61 16.07 -15.40
N MET A 295 -14.09 16.96 -16.28
CA MET A 295 -14.23 18.38 -15.96
C MET A 295 -15.14 18.60 -14.75
N PHE A 296 -16.32 17.96 -14.73
CA PHE A 296 -17.26 18.09 -13.62
C PHE A 296 -16.70 17.51 -12.31
N VAL A 297 -16.06 16.34 -12.38
CA VAL A 297 -15.45 15.70 -11.20
C VAL A 297 -14.35 16.57 -10.61
N MET A 298 -13.54 17.24 -11.44
CA MET A 298 -12.50 18.17 -10.99
C MET A 298 -13.06 19.43 -10.32
N ILE A 299 -14.04 20.09 -10.95
CA ILE A 299 -14.66 21.29 -10.36
C ILE A 299 -15.32 20.95 -9.02
N GLN A 300 -16.02 19.82 -8.96
CA GLN A 300 -16.66 19.34 -7.73
C GLN A 300 -15.63 18.99 -6.64
N LEU A 301 -14.45 18.46 -7.00
CA LEU A 301 -13.38 18.21 -6.01
C LEU A 301 -12.91 19.52 -5.37
N ILE A 302 -12.72 20.57 -6.18
CA ILE A 302 -12.34 21.89 -5.63
C ILE A 302 -13.45 22.40 -4.73
N GLU A 303 -14.72 22.32 -5.14
CA GLU A 303 -15.86 22.72 -4.32
C GLU A 303 -15.86 22.03 -2.94
N PHE A 304 -15.67 20.72 -2.91
CA PHE A 304 -15.62 19.96 -1.66
C PHE A 304 -14.45 20.39 -0.78
N LEU A 305 -13.25 20.55 -1.36
CA LEU A 305 -12.07 20.95 -0.60
C LEU A 305 -12.20 22.36 -0.02
N VAL A 306 -12.76 23.30 -0.79
CA VAL A 306 -13.03 24.66 -0.34
C VAL A 306 -14.07 24.67 0.78
N SER A 307 -15.20 24.00 0.57
CA SER A 307 -16.33 24.01 1.51
C SER A 307 -16.02 23.30 2.82
N ASP A 308 -15.32 22.17 2.77
CA ASP A 308 -15.07 21.35 3.96
C ASP A 308 -13.85 21.83 4.74
N TYR A 309 -12.79 22.28 4.06
CA TYR A 309 -11.46 22.36 4.68
C TYR A 309 -10.79 23.72 4.61
N LEU A 310 -11.14 24.62 3.69
CA LEU A 310 -10.41 25.88 3.53
C LEU A 310 -10.40 26.72 4.82
N LEU A 311 -11.54 26.79 5.51
CA LEU A 311 -11.62 27.48 6.80
C LEU A 311 -10.71 26.80 7.84
N THR A 312 -10.78 25.47 7.96
CA THR A 312 -9.95 24.69 8.88
C THR A 312 -8.46 24.89 8.60
N TRP A 313 -8.07 24.86 7.33
CA TRP A 313 -6.68 25.08 6.92
C TRP A 313 -6.20 26.49 7.27
N SER A 314 -7.02 27.52 7.06
CA SER A 314 -6.64 28.91 7.33
C SER A 314 -6.30 29.19 8.80
N THR A 315 -6.75 28.32 9.72
CA THR A 315 -6.44 28.40 11.16
C THR A 315 -5.22 27.58 11.57
N ASN A 316 -4.66 26.79 10.65
CA ASN A 316 -3.54 25.88 10.92
C ASN A 316 -2.20 26.55 10.60
N GLU A 317 -1.19 26.32 11.45
CA GLU A 317 0.17 26.86 11.27
C GLU A 317 0.84 26.38 9.98
N GLY A 318 0.41 25.24 9.42
CA GLY A 318 0.91 24.69 8.17
C GLY A 318 0.31 25.28 6.89
N PHE A 319 -0.47 26.36 6.97
CA PHE A 319 -1.07 27.01 5.81
C PHE A 319 -0.06 27.87 5.05
N ASP A 320 0.18 27.53 3.78
CA ASP A 320 1.07 28.30 2.92
C ASP A 320 0.31 29.38 2.15
N ASN A 321 0.57 30.65 2.47
CA ASN A 321 -0.08 31.79 1.80
C ASN A 321 0.40 31.99 0.36
N ILE A 322 1.65 31.64 0.05
CA ILE A 322 2.20 31.79 -1.31
C ILE A 322 1.53 30.76 -2.23
N LEU A 323 1.44 29.52 -1.77
CA LEU A 323 0.73 28.46 -2.50
C LEU A 323 -0.76 28.77 -2.64
N PHE A 324 -1.37 29.43 -1.65
CA PHE A 324 -2.74 29.90 -1.73
C PHE A 324 -2.92 30.98 -2.81
N GLU A 325 -2.06 31.99 -2.87
CA GLU A 325 -2.08 33.01 -3.93
C GLU A 325 -1.90 32.40 -5.32
N GLU A 326 -0.99 31.44 -5.46
CA GLU A 326 -0.77 30.70 -6.70
C GLU A 326 -2.02 29.92 -7.10
N TRP A 327 -2.67 29.24 -6.14
CA TRP A 327 -3.92 28.54 -6.39
C TRP A 327 -5.03 29.49 -6.84
N VAL A 328 -5.24 30.61 -6.15
CA VAL A 328 -6.27 31.57 -6.52
C VAL A 328 -6.04 32.11 -7.95
N THR A 329 -4.79 32.40 -8.28
CA THR A 329 -4.40 32.82 -9.65
C THR A 329 -4.74 31.72 -10.67
N SER A 330 -4.41 30.47 -10.36
CA SER A 330 -4.72 29.31 -11.19
C SER A 330 -6.24 29.08 -11.35
N LEU A 331 -7.01 29.29 -10.29
CA LEU A 331 -8.47 29.18 -10.32
C LEU A 331 -9.10 30.25 -11.23
N VAL A 332 -8.62 31.49 -11.16
CA VAL A 332 -9.05 32.57 -12.05
C VAL A 332 -8.70 32.25 -13.51
N GLN A 333 -7.52 31.66 -13.76
CA GLN A 333 -7.16 31.20 -15.10
C GLN A 333 -8.07 30.07 -15.59
N ALA A 334 -8.37 29.10 -14.73
CA ALA A 334 -9.29 28.00 -15.02
C ALA A 334 -10.70 28.51 -15.35
N ARG A 335 -11.20 29.49 -14.59
CA ARG A 335 -12.48 30.17 -14.86
C ARG A 335 -12.49 30.79 -16.26
N LYS A 336 -11.48 31.59 -16.61
CA LYS A 336 -11.35 32.19 -17.95
C LYS A 336 -11.29 31.16 -19.06
N ALA A 337 -10.55 30.06 -18.86
CA ALA A 337 -10.45 28.99 -19.86
C ALA A 337 -11.81 28.30 -20.08
N VAL A 338 -12.58 28.14 -19.00
CA VAL A 338 -13.92 27.56 -19.03
C VAL A 338 -14.97 28.52 -19.62
N GLU A 339 -14.85 29.83 -19.42
CA GLU A 339 -15.71 30.84 -20.05
C GLU A 339 -15.65 30.77 -21.58
N VAL A 340 -14.48 30.51 -22.15
CA VAL A 340 -14.33 30.31 -23.61
C VAL A 340 -15.14 29.11 -24.11
N LEU A 341 -15.40 28.13 -23.24
CA LEU A 341 -16.22 26.95 -23.54
C LEU A 341 -17.72 27.16 -23.34
N GLU A 342 -18.20 28.35 -23.00
CA GLU A 342 -19.63 28.61 -22.76
C GLU A 342 -20.51 28.16 -23.94
N SER A 343 -20.03 28.38 -25.17
CA SER A 343 -20.70 27.94 -26.41
C SER A 343 -20.84 26.41 -26.54
N ARG A 344 -19.96 25.64 -25.89
CA ARG A 344 -20.02 24.17 -25.87
C ARG A 344 -20.83 23.67 -24.69
N ASN A 345 -20.58 24.21 -23.49
CA ASN A 345 -21.31 23.86 -22.28
C ASN A 345 -21.20 24.95 -21.20
N GLY A 346 -22.22 25.80 -21.09
CA GLY A 346 -22.29 26.86 -20.08
C GLY A 346 -22.37 26.38 -18.63
N LEU A 347 -22.64 25.10 -18.35
CA LEU A 347 -22.71 24.58 -16.96
C LEU A 347 -21.37 24.66 -16.25
N TYR A 348 -20.26 24.58 -16.99
CA TYR A 348 -18.93 24.70 -16.39
C TYR A 348 -18.72 26.07 -15.75
N VAL A 349 -19.16 27.14 -16.42
CA VAL A 349 -19.11 28.52 -15.91
C VAL A 349 -19.93 28.62 -14.63
N VAL A 350 -21.16 28.10 -14.63
CA VAL A 350 -22.03 28.09 -13.44
C VAL A 350 -21.36 27.37 -12.26
N TYR A 351 -20.73 26.22 -12.48
CA TYR A 351 -20.10 25.46 -11.41
C TYR A 351 -18.81 26.10 -10.88
N ILE A 352 -17.97 26.66 -11.75
CA ILE A 352 -16.74 27.32 -11.32
C ILE A 352 -17.02 28.69 -10.68
N ASP A 353 -18.07 29.39 -11.11
CA ASP A 353 -18.56 30.61 -10.47
C ASP A 353 -19.06 30.33 -9.05
N ARG A 354 -19.76 29.21 -8.84
CA ARG A 354 -20.16 28.78 -7.50
C ARG A 354 -18.96 28.54 -6.59
N VAL A 355 -17.90 27.89 -7.09
CA VAL A 355 -16.64 27.71 -6.33
C VAL A 355 -15.99 29.05 -6.02
N THR A 356 -15.91 29.94 -7.00
CA THR A 356 -15.34 31.28 -6.87
C THR A 356 -16.14 32.13 -5.86
N GLY A 357 -17.46 32.04 -5.88
CA GLY A 357 -18.35 32.72 -4.94
C GLY A 357 -18.18 32.24 -3.50
N GLU A 358 -18.07 30.93 -3.27
CA GLU A 358 -17.79 30.39 -1.93
C GLU A 358 -16.38 30.78 -1.45
N LEU A 359 -15.38 30.77 -2.34
CA LEU A 359 -14.04 31.26 -2.02
C LEU A 359 -14.07 32.75 -1.63
N ALA A 360 -14.71 33.60 -2.43
CA ALA A 360 -14.83 35.04 -2.18
C ALA A 360 -15.50 35.33 -0.82
N LYS A 361 -16.54 34.58 -0.49
CA LYS A 361 -17.21 34.63 0.81
C LYS A 361 -16.27 34.24 1.97
N LEU A 362 -15.47 33.18 1.82
CA LEU A 362 -14.52 32.74 2.85
C LEU A 362 -13.36 33.73 3.02
N VAL A 363 -12.81 34.24 1.91
CA VAL A 363 -11.77 35.29 1.93
C VAL A 363 -12.29 36.56 2.61
N GLY A 364 -13.53 36.96 2.33
CA GLY A 364 -14.17 38.11 2.98
C GLY A 364 -14.35 37.94 4.49
N GLN A 365 -14.46 36.71 5.00
CA GLN A 365 -14.68 36.42 6.42
C GLN A 365 -13.38 36.23 7.22
N VAL A 366 -12.31 35.73 6.60
CA VAL A 366 -11.07 35.34 7.30
C VAL A 366 -9.99 36.40 7.07
N PRO A 367 -9.57 37.17 8.11
CA PRO A 367 -8.59 38.25 7.97
C PRO A 367 -7.22 37.79 7.44
N LEU A 368 -6.84 36.53 7.70
CA LEU A 368 -5.58 35.97 7.20
C LEU A 368 -5.60 35.83 5.67
N LEU A 369 -6.74 35.45 5.11
CA LEU A 369 -6.92 35.25 3.66
C LEU A 369 -7.10 36.58 2.92
N GLN A 370 -7.41 37.68 3.62
CA GLN A 370 -7.50 39.01 3.02
C GLN A 370 -6.14 39.62 2.66
N LYS A 371 -5.03 38.96 3.04
CA LYS A 371 -3.67 39.39 2.69
C LYS A 371 -3.27 39.06 1.25
N LEU A 372 -4.20 38.54 0.43
CA LEU A 372 -4.00 38.32 -0.99
C LEU A 372 -3.55 39.62 -1.68
N ASN A 373 -2.69 39.48 -2.69
CA ASN A 373 -2.37 40.58 -3.59
C ASN A 373 -3.66 41.24 -4.16
N SER A 374 -3.68 42.57 -4.18
CA SER A 374 -4.82 43.39 -4.62
C SER A 374 -5.32 43.00 -6.02
N ASP A 375 -4.41 42.69 -6.95
CA ASP A 375 -4.78 42.31 -8.32
C ASP A 375 -5.53 40.97 -8.38
N ILE A 376 -5.15 40.03 -7.51
CA ILE A 376 -5.78 38.71 -7.39
C ILE A 376 -7.14 38.86 -6.70
N PHE A 377 -7.21 39.69 -5.67
CA PHE A 377 -8.44 40.02 -4.98
C PHE A 377 -9.46 40.62 -5.95
N ASP A 378 -9.09 41.64 -6.72
CA ASP A 378 -9.98 42.26 -7.71
C ASP A 378 -10.44 41.29 -8.80
N ALA A 379 -9.59 40.33 -9.19
CA ALA A 379 -9.94 39.30 -10.17
C ALA A 379 -10.92 38.23 -9.63
N LEU A 380 -10.95 38.01 -8.31
CA LEU A 380 -11.91 37.10 -7.67
C LEU A 380 -13.32 37.69 -7.54
N PHE A 381 -13.42 39.00 -7.36
CA PHE A 381 -14.70 39.71 -7.14
C PHE A 381 -15.30 40.32 -8.42
N ARG A 382 -14.63 40.16 -9.55
CA ARG A 382 -15.14 40.52 -10.88
C ARG A 382 -15.85 39.33 -11.51
#